data_AF-M3DKB4-F1
#
_entry.id   AF-M3DKB4-F1
#
_cell.length_a   1.000
_cell.length_b   1.000
_cell.length_c   1.000
_cell.angle_alpha   90.00
_cell.angle_beta   90.00
_cell.angle_gamma   90.00
#
_symmetry.space_group_name_H-M   'P 1'
#
loop_
_entity.id
_entity.type
_entity.pdbx_description
1 polymer ?
#
loop_
_entity_poly.entity_id
_entity_poly.type
_entity_poly.pdbx_seq_one_letter_code
_entity_poly.pdbx_strand_id
1 'polypeptide(L)' 'MDVTTVRLATATEAERLGIVEGSAVAVLLHTAHDQAGRPLVCEEGVTPASLFEQVDIYAM' A
#
# COMPACT_ATOMS: atom_id res chain seq x y z
N MET A 1 -10.24 5.63 -7.44
CA MET A 1 -10.42 4.33 -6.75
C MET A 1 -9.03 3.86 -6.39
N ASP A 2 -8.85 3.45 -5.15
CA ASP A 2 -7.55 3.02 -4.66
C ASP A 2 -7.25 1.61 -5.13
N VAL A 3 -5.97 1.32 -5.30
CA VAL A 3 -5.50 0.01 -5.75
C VAL A 3 -4.58 -0.56 -4.70
N THR A 4 -5.02 -1.64 -4.04
CA THR A 4 -4.17 -2.44 -3.15
C THR A 4 -3.62 -3.62 -3.93
N THR A 5 -2.31 -3.82 -3.88
CA THR A 5 -1.62 -4.99 -4.40
C THR A 5 -0.68 -5.56 -3.33
N VAL A 6 -0.16 -6.77 -3.57
CA VAL A 6 0.88 -7.36 -2.73
C VAL A 6 2.06 -7.75 -3.62
N ARG A 7 3.27 -7.60 -3.10
CA ARG A 7 4.50 -8.04 -3.76
C ARG A 7 5.60 -8.33 -2.74
N LEU A 8 6.75 -8.77 -3.24
CA LEU A 8 7.97 -8.90 -2.45
C LEU A 8 8.64 -7.52 -2.33
N ALA A 9 9.18 -7.22 -1.15
CA ALA A 9 9.93 -6.00 -0.88
C ALA A 9 11.22 -5.96 -1.70
N THR A 10 11.50 -4.80 -2.30
CA THR A 10 12.80 -4.47 -2.87
C THR A 10 13.85 -4.29 -1.77
N ALA A 11 15.13 -4.31 -2.11
CA ALA A 11 16.21 -4.04 -1.16
C ALA A 11 16.05 -2.69 -0.42
N THR A 12 15.70 -1.62 -1.14
CA THR A 12 15.49 -0.28 -0.55
C THR A 12 14.34 -0.25 0.44
N GLU A 13 13.24 -0.94 0.15
CA GLU A 13 12.10 -1.02 1.06
C GLU A 13 12.42 -1.88 2.27
N ALA A 14 13.10 -2.99 2.06
CA ALA A 14 13.54 -3.87 3.13
C ALA A 14 14.42 -3.14 4.15
N GLU A 15 15.37 -2.34 3.66
CA GLU A 15 16.22 -1.47 4.48
C GLU A 15 15.38 -0.45 5.26
N ARG A 16 14.52 0.32 4.57
CA ARG A 16 13.72 1.39 5.19
C ARG A 16 12.70 0.87 6.20
N LEU A 17 12.13 -0.31 5.95
CA LEU A 17 11.10 -0.92 6.77
C LEU A 17 11.69 -1.84 7.86
N GLY A 18 12.99 -2.11 7.84
CA GLY A 18 13.65 -3.01 8.79
C GLY A 18 13.19 -4.46 8.67
N ILE A 19 12.90 -4.92 7.45
CA ILE A 19 12.46 -6.29 7.15
C ILE A 19 13.47 -6.99 6.25
N VAL A 20 13.35 -8.32 6.10
CA VAL A 20 14.21 -9.09 5.20
C VAL A 20 13.87 -8.76 3.75
N GLU A 21 14.87 -8.62 2.88
CA GLU A 21 14.66 -8.48 1.43
C GLU A 21 13.79 -9.63 0.90
N GLY A 22 12.84 -9.30 0.02
CA GLY A 22 11.87 -10.27 -0.47
C GLY A 22 10.75 -10.63 0.51
N SER A 23 10.65 -10.00 1.69
CA SER A 23 9.48 -10.14 2.57
C SER A 23 8.22 -9.63 1.88
N ALA A 24 7.07 -10.21 2.19
CA ALA A 24 5.80 -9.74 1.65
C ALA A 24 5.46 -8.33 2.17
N VAL A 25 5.01 -7.46 1.26
CA VAL A 25 4.49 -6.13 1.54
C VAL A 25 3.17 -5.90 0.83
N ALA A 26 2.28 -5.16 1.49
CA ALA A 26 1.11 -4.57 0.85
C ALA A 26 1.49 -3.21 0.26
N VAL A 27 1.02 -2.94 -0.96
CA VAL A 27 1.24 -1.69 -1.68
C VAL A 27 -0.11 -1.06 -1.97
N LEU A 28 -0.33 0.14 -1.45
CA LEU A 28 -1.55 0.93 -1.65
C LEU A 28 -1.23 2.12 -2.55
N LEU A 29 -1.91 2.21 -3.69
CA LEU A 29 -1.90 3.40 -4.53
C LEU A 29 -3.18 4.19 -4.28
N HIS A 30 -3.05 5.39 -3.72
CA HIS A 30 -4.16 6.28 -3.39
C HIS A 30 -4.03 7.60 -4.18
N THR A 31 -5.16 8.16 -4.61
CA THR A 31 -5.19 9.52 -5.18
C THR A 31 -6.15 10.38 -4.37
N ALA A 32 -5.62 11.41 -3.70
CA ALA A 32 -6.44 12.39 -3.01
C ALA A 32 -6.90 13.48 -3.98
N HIS A 33 -8.11 13.99 -3.78
CA HIS A 33 -8.75 14.96 -4.66
C HIS A 33 -9.22 16.20 -3.90
N ASP A 34 -9.34 17.33 -4.59
CA ASP A 34 -9.96 18.55 -4.05
C ASP A 34 -11.49 18.43 -3.97
N GLN A 35 -12.15 19.48 -3.48
CA GLN A 35 -13.62 19.54 -3.38
C GLN A 35 -14.33 19.48 -4.75
N ALA A 36 -13.63 19.79 -5.85
CA ALA A 36 -14.15 19.68 -7.20
C ALA A 36 -13.83 18.31 -7.85
N GLY A 37 -13.26 17.37 -7.10
CA GLY A 37 -12.87 16.05 -7.60
C GLY A 37 -11.63 16.06 -8.47
N ARG A 38 -10.81 17.13 -8.44
CA ARG A 38 -9.55 17.20 -9.19
C ARG A 38 -8.42 16.58 -8.37
N PRO A 39 -7.55 15.75 -8.97
CA PRO A 39 -6.48 15.09 -8.24
C PRO A 39 -5.47 16.13 -7.71
N LEU A 40 -5.10 15.98 -6.44
CA LEU A 40 -4.12 16.82 -5.76
C LEU A 40 -2.79 16.09 -5.57
N VAL A 41 -2.84 14.82 -5.19
CA VAL A 41 -1.66 13.99 -4.94
C VAL A 41 -1.97 12.53 -5.28
N CYS A 42 -0.95 11.83 -5.78
CA CYS A 42 -0.94 10.38 -5.90
C CYS A 42 0.14 9.84 -4.96
N GLU A 43 -0.24 8.94 -4.07
CA GLU A 43 0.59 8.41 -3.00
C GLU A 43 0.73 6.90 -3.16
N GLU A 44 1.96 6.40 -3.02
CA GLU A 44 2.25 4.98 -2.89
C GLU A 44 2.68 4.71 -1.44
N GLY A 45 1.89 3.90 -0.74
CA GLY A 45 2.21 3.39 0.59
C GLY A 45 2.68 1.94 0.52
N VAL A 46 3.78 1.61 1.20
CA VAL A 46 4.31 0.24 1.30
C VAL A 46 4.35 -0.17 2.76
N THR A 47 3.60 -1.22 3.11
CA THR A 47 3.42 -1.67 4.50
C THR A 47 3.89 -3.13 4.65
N PRO A 48 4.75 -3.45 5.64
CA PRO A 48 5.13 -4.82 5.95
C PRO A 48 3.91 -5.71 6.22
N ALA A 49 3.93 -6.95 5.74
CA ALA A 49 2.82 -7.89 5.95
C ALA A 49 2.47 -8.13 7.43
N SER A 50 3.45 -8.01 8.35
CA SER A 50 3.20 -8.15 9.79
C SER A 50 2.38 -7.01 10.41
N LEU A 51 2.17 -5.91 9.67
CA LEU A 51 1.48 -4.69 10.12
C LEU A 51 0.29 -4.32 9.24
N PHE A 52 -0.06 -5.17 8.27
CA PHE A 52 -1.15 -4.91 7.33
C PHE A 52 -2.24 -5.96 7.45
N GLU A 53 -3.48 -5.50 7.57
CA GLU A 53 -4.68 -6.33 7.47
C GLU A 53 -5.72 -5.55 6.66
N GLN A 54 -6.34 -6.21 5.69
CA GLN A 54 -7.52 -5.69 5.00
C GLN A 54 -8.63 -6.73 5.10
N VAL A 55 -9.73 -6.34 5.74
CA VAL A 55 -10.93 -7.17 5.89
C VAL A 55 -11.99 -6.61 4.95
N ASP A 56 -12.25 -7.31 3.85
CA ASP A 56 -13.38 -6.98 2.98
C ASP A 56 -14.65 -7.61 3.55
N ILE A 57 -15.62 -6.79 3.91
CA ILE A 57 -16.96 -7.27 4.30
C ILE A 57 -17.73 -7.53 3.00
N TYR A 58 -17.64 -8.75 2.49
CA TYR A 58 -18.57 -9.21 1.46
C TYR A 58 -19.93 -9.49 2.12
N ALA A 59 -20.99 -8.89 1.61
CA ALA A 59 -22.34 -9.37 1.86
C ALA A 59 -22.45 -10.74 1.17
N MET A 60 -22.34 -11.82 1.95
CA MET A 60 -22.73 -13.18 1.53
C MET A 60 -24.22 -13.22 1.24
#